data_AF-A0A4R0P5S9-F1
#
_entry.id   AF-A0A4R0P5S9-F1
#
_cell.length_a   1.000
_cell.length_b   1.000
_cell.length_c   1.000
_cell.angle_alpha   90.00
_cell.angle_beta   90.00
_cell.angle_gamma   90.00
#
_symmetry.space_group_name_H-M   'P 1'
#
loop_
_entity.id
_entity.type
_entity.pdbx_description
1 polymer ?
#
loop_
_entity_poly.entity_id
_entity_poly.type
_entity_poly.pdbx_seq_one_letter_code
_entity_poly.pdbx_strand_id
1 'polypeptide(L)'
;MKTIKIILAASALAIAGNPAQAEGPHVPAVKEFIQASVMPWLKDPAVIAAVKAQNEANSGLSEEEIVALDNKWRAGVDGGDKSLIDNVLSNSLSAFLRDKQMASSGVITEVFVMDAKGLNVGQSDVTSDYWQGDEAKWQKTYGASDANAIFVDEAEKDESTQMLQSQASMTVTDEGGAPIGAVTVGVNLNSL
;
A
#
# COMPACT_ATOMS: atom_id res chain seq x y z
N MET A 1 62.51 -8.14 36.29
CA MET A 1 61.68 -9.15 36.97
C MET A 1 60.43 -8.45 37.50
N LYS A 2 59.24 -8.77 36.93
CA LYS A 2 57.85 -8.49 37.38
C LYS A 2 57.50 -7.01 37.70
N THR A 3 56.49 -6.39 37.09
CA THR A 3 55.08 -6.84 37.10
C THR A 3 54.30 -6.12 35.99
N ILE A 4 53.64 -6.87 35.12
CA ILE A 4 52.68 -6.34 34.12
C ILE A 4 51.35 -6.10 34.84
N LYS A 5 50.85 -4.86 34.81
CA LYS A 5 49.48 -4.53 35.22
C LYS A 5 48.57 -4.62 34.00
N ILE A 6 47.79 -5.69 33.93
CA ILE A 6 46.69 -5.84 32.97
C ILE A 6 45.53 -4.99 33.52
N ILE A 7 45.20 -3.89 32.84
CA ILE A 7 43.96 -3.17 33.08
C ILE A 7 42.93 -3.79 32.12
N LEU A 8 42.01 -4.56 32.70
CA LEU A 8 40.79 -5.02 32.02
C LEU A 8 39.92 -3.79 31.75
N ALA A 9 39.83 -3.36 30.50
CA ALA A 9 38.78 -2.43 30.07
C ALA A 9 37.55 -3.27 29.72
N ALA A 10 36.57 -3.30 30.62
CA ALA A 10 35.26 -3.86 30.33
C ALA A 10 34.49 -2.84 29.47
N SER A 11 34.49 -3.04 28.16
CA SER A 11 33.60 -2.31 27.25
C SER A 11 32.19 -2.86 27.41
N ALA A 12 31.35 -2.15 28.16
CA ALA A 12 29.91 -2.40 28.18
C ALA A 12 29.33 -1.98 26.82
N LEU A 13 29.02 -2.96 25.97
CA LEU A 13 28.26 -2.76 24.74
C LEU A 13 26.81 -2.43 25.13
N ALA A 14 26.43 -1.15 25.10
CA ALA A 14 25.05 -0.75 25.26
C ALA A 14 24.28 -1.15 23.99
N ILE A 15 23.50 -2.23 24.08
CA ILE A 15 22.52 -2.60 23.07
C ILE A 15 21.42 -1.53 23.16
N ALA A 16 21.46 -0.53 22.27
CA ALA A 16 20.34 0.36 22.07
C ALA A 16 19.21 -0.45 21.42
N GLY A 17 18.29 -0.95 22.24
CA GLY A 17 17.03 -1.46 21.73
C GLY A 17 16.25 -0.29 21.15
N ASN A 18 15.90 -0.35 19.86
CA ASN A 18 14.90 0.56 19.31
C ASN A 18 13.62 0.36 20.14
N PRO A 19 13.05 1.42 20.74
CA PRO A 19 11.74 1.29 21.34
C PRO A 19 10.78 0.89 20.23
N ALA A 20 10.10 -0.25 20.39
CA ALA A 20 8.95 -0.57 19.56
C ALA A 20 7.95 0.58 19.74
N GLN A 21 7.76 1.40 18.70
CA GLN A 21 6.66 2.37 18.70
C GLN A 21 5.38 1.55 18.89
N ALA A 22 4.61 1.87 19.93
CA ALA A 22 3.30 1.29 20.10
C ALA A 22 2.46 1.66 18.88
N GLU A 23 1.89 0.66 18.20
CA GLU A 23 0.93 0.89 17.12
C GLU A 23 -0.23 1.76 17.64
N GLY A 24 -0.79 2.62 16.78
CA GLY A 24 -1.93 3.46 17.15
C GLY A 24 -3.14 2.63 17.61
N PRO A 25 -4.01 3.17 18.48
CA PRO A 25 -5.13 2.40 19.05
C PRO A 25 -6.14 1.90 18.01
N HIS A 26 -6.17 2.48 16.81
CA HIS A 26 -7.02 2.05 15.69
C HIS A 26 -6.50 0.79 14.98
N VAL A 27 -5.19 0.52 15.06
CA VAL A 27 -4.52 -0.50 14.23
C VAL A 27 -5.14 -1.90 14.41
N PRO A 28 -5.45 -2.40 15.62
CA PRO A 28 -6.06 -3.72 15.78
C PRO A 28 -7.42 -3.85 15.07
N ALA A 29 -8.29 -2.84 15.21
CA ALA A 29 -9.61 -2.84 14.59
C ALA A 29 -9.53 -2.80 13.05
N VAL A 30 -8.61 -1.99 12.52
CA VAL A 30 -8.34 -1.95 11.08
C VAL A 30 -7.82 -3.29 10.57
N LYS A 31 -6.84 -3.90 11.25
CA LYS A 31 -6.30 -5.22 10.87
C LYS A 31 -7.40 -6.29 10.86
N GLU A 32 -8.27 -6.31 11.87
CA GLU A 32 -9.39 -7.25 11.94
C GLU A 32 -10.34 -7.09 10.76
N PHE A 33 -10.75 -5.84 10.46
CA PHE A 33 -11.61 -5.55 9.31
C PHE A 33 -10.95 -5.96 7.99
N ILE A 34 -9.67 -5.66 7.79
CA ILE A 34 -8.94 -6.04 6.59
C ILE A 34 -8.91 -7.56 6.42
N GLN A 35 -8.61 -8.30 7.48
CA GLN A 35 -8.54 -9.75 7.46
C GLN A 35 -9.91 -10.37 7.12
N ALA A 36 -10.99 -9.86 7.71
CA ALA A 36 -12.33 -10.39 7.52
C ALA A 36 -12.94 -9.98 6.17
N SER A 37 -12.76 -8.72 5.77
CA SER A 37 -13.55 -8.08 4.71
C SER A 37 -12.76 -7.82 3.43
N VAL A 38 -11.43 -7.75 3.48
CA VAL A 38 -10.59 -7.40 2.32
C VAL A 38 -9.78 -8.58 1.79
N MET A 39 -9.02 -9.24 2.66
CA MET A 39 -8.15 -10.36 2.29
C MET A 39 -8.82 -11.46 1.45
N PRO A 40 -10.10 -11.83 1.67
CA PRO A 40 -10.74 -12.88 0.87
C PRO A 40 -10.79 -12.58 -0.63
N TRP A 41 -11.00 -11.32 -1.03
CA TRP A 41 -11.18 -10.96 -2.43
C TRP A 41 -9.91 -10.45 -3.11
N LEU A 42 -8.79 -10.32 -2.38
CA LEU A 42 -7.46 -10.17 -3.01
C LEU A 42 -7.01 -11.45 -3.72
N LYS A 43 -7.59 -12.60 -3.33
CA LYS A 43 -7.38 -13.89 -3.98
C LYS A 43 -8.30 -14.11 -5.19
N ASP A 44 -9.12 -13.11 -5.53
CA ASP A 44 -9.99 -13.20 -6.71
C ASP A 44 -9.12 -13.29 -7.97
N PRO A 45 -9.38 -14.25 -8.88
CA PRO A 45 -8.62 -14.39 -10.12
C PRO A 45 -8.58 -13.10 -10.96
N ALA A 46 -9.61 -12.24 -10.89
CA ALA A 46 -9.62 -10.97 -11.61
C ALA A 46 -8.54 -10.01 -11.08
N VAL A 47 -8.30 -9.98 -9.76
CA VAL A 47 -7.24 -9.16 -9.14
C VAL A 47 -5.88 -9.69 -9.57
N ILE A 48 -5.65 -10.99 -9.38
CA ILE A 48 -4.36 -11.63 -9.68
C ILE A 48 -4.02 -11.48 -11.17
N ALA A 49 -4.97 -11.73 -12.07
CA ALA A 49 -4.75 -11.63 -13.51
C ALA A 49 -4.43 -10.19 -13.94
N ALA A 50 -5.10 -9.18 -13.38
CA ALA A 50 -4.85 -7.78 -13.71
C ALA A 50 -3.44 -7.35 -13.27
N VAL A 51 -3.01 -7.72 -12.06
CA VAL A 51 -1.67 -7.41 -11.56
C VAL A 51 -0.60 -8.12 -12.38
N LYS A 52 -0.79 -9.41 -12.69
CA LYS A 52 0.14 -10.17 -13.55
C LYS A 52 0.27 -9.56 -14.94
N ALA A 53 -0.85 -9.20 -15.57
CA ALA A 53 -0.85 -8.59 -16.89
C ALA A 53 -0.13 -7.24 -16.90
N GLN A 54 -0.33 -6.41 -15.87
CA GLN A 54 0.37 -5.14 -15.80
C GLN A 54 1.86 -5.31 -15.47
N ASN A 55 2.22 -6.25 -14.60
CA ASN A 55 3.62 -6.59 -14.35
C ASN A 55 4.36 -7.01 -15.62
N GLU A 56 3.71 -7.80 -16.48
CA GLU A 56 4.26 -8.17 -17.78
C GLU A 56 4.40 -6.95 -18.71
N ALA A 57 3.37 -6.13 -18.82
CA ALA A 57 3.39 -4.92 -19.66
C ALA A 57 4.44 -3.90 -19.21
N ASN A 58 4.66 -3.79 -17.89
CA ASN A 58 5.53 -2.80 -17.28
C ASN A 58 6.95 -3.33 -17.01
N SER A 59 7.26 -4.60 -17.30
CA SER A 59 8.54 -5.21 -16.91
C SER A 59 9.76 -4.44 -17.44
N GLY A 60 9.61 -3.81 -18.61
CA GLY A 60 10.66 -3.03 -19.28
C GLY A 60 10.76 -1.56 -18.86
N LEU A 61 9.81 -1.04 -18.05
CA LEU A 61 9.80 0.39 -17.72
C LEU A 61 11.02 0.80 -16.89
N SER A 62 11.70 1.84 -17.35
CA SER A 62 12.72 2.55 -16.56
C SER A 62 12.08 3.41 -15.47
N GLU A 63 12.88 3.87 -14.51
CA GLU A 63 12.42 4.80 -13.49
C GLU A 63 12.01 6.15 -14.10
N GLU A 64 12.73 6.63 -15.11
CA GLU A 64 12.37 7.84 -15.83
C GLU A 64 11.01 7.71 -16.53
N GLU A 65 10.69 6.52 -17.07
CA GLU A 65 9.38 6.26 -17.68
C GLU A 65 8.27 6.17 -16.64
N ILE A 66 8.54 5.58 -15.47
CA ILE A 66 7.62 5.59 -14.31
C ILE A 66 7.31 7.01 -13.89
N VAL A 67 8.33 7.84 -13.68
CA VAL A 67 8.18 9.26 -13.32
C VAL A 67 7.44 10.03 -14.41
N ALA A 68 7.64 9.71 -15.69
CA ALA A 68 6.90 10.33 -16.79
C ALA A 68 5.40 9.97 -16.76
N LEU A 69 5.05 8.71 -16.50
CA LEU A 69 3.65 8.28 -16.34
C LEU A 69 2.99 8.97 -15.15
N ASP A 70 3.73 9.08 -14.05
CA ASP A 70 3.28 9.72 -12.82
C ASP A 70 3.03 11.23 -13.01
N ASN A 71 3.94 11.92 -13.68
CA ASN A 71 3.73 13.33 -14.07
C ASN A 71 2.53 13.50 -15.00
N LYS A 72 2.30 12.57 -15.93
CA LYS A 72 1.12 12.59 -16.80
C LYS A 72 -0.16 12.46 -16.00
N TRP A 73 -0.19 11.58 -15.00
CA TRP A 73 -1.33 11.42 -14.10
C TRP A 73 -1.62 12.70 -13.33
N ARG A 74 -0.61 13.26 -12.64
CA ARG A 74 -0.74 14.49 -11.86
C ARG A 74 -1.25 15.65 -12.72
N ALA A 75 -0.74 15.80 -13.94
CA ALA A 75 -1.24 16.80 -14.88
C ALA A 75 -2.73 16.59 -15.22
N GLY A 76 -3.21 15.35 -15.31
CA GLY A 76 -4.63 15.03 -15.51
C GLY A 76 -5.50 15.38 -14.30
N VAL A 77 -5.01 15.14 -13.08
CA VAL A 77 -5.65 15.56 -11.82
C VAL A 77 -5.80 17.09 -11.79
N ASP A 78 -4.76 17.82 -12.21
CA ASP A 78 -4.75 19.29 -12.28
C ASP A 78 -5.54 19.88 -13.48
N GLY A 79 -6.36 19.06 -14.15
CA GLY A 79 -7.28 19.49 -15.21
C GLY A 79 -6.73 19.39 -16.64
N GLY A 80 -5.56 18.75 -16.82
CA GLY A 80 -4.96 18.44 -18.12
C GLY A 80 -5.57 17.20 -18.81
N ASP A 81 -4.75 16.48 -19.59
CA ASP A 81 -5.16 15.26 -20.28
C ASP A 81 -5.45 14.12 -19.28
N LYS A 82 -6.71 13.69 -19.22
CA LYS A 82 -7.20 12.65 -18.32
C LYS A 82 -7.15 11.24 -18.91
N SER A 83 -6.65 11.06 -20.13
CA SER A 83 -6.69 9.76 -20.81
C SER A 83 -6.08 8.62 -19.99
N LEU A 84 -4.99 8.86 -19.25
CA LEU A 84 -4.39 7.84 -18.38
C LEU A 84 -5.30 7.51 -17.18
N ILE A 85 -5.85 8.53 -16.52
CA ILE A 85 -6.79 8.39 -15.40
C ILE A 85 -8.03 7.63 -15.85
N ASP A 86 -8.63 8.06 -16.96
CA ASP A 86 -9.85 7.47 -17.52
C ASP A 86 -9.63 6.01 -17.91
N ASN A 87 -8.48 5.67 -18.50
CA ASN A 87 -8.13 4.28 -18.84
C ASN A 87 -8.01 3.39 -17.60
N VAL A 88 -7.39 3.88 -16.53
CA VAL A 88 -7.26 3.11 -15.28
C VAL A 88 -8.62 2.98 -14.60
N LEU A 89 -9.36 4.08 -14.41
CA LEU A 89 -10.65 4.06 -13.73
C LEU A 89 -11.73 3.29 -14.51
N SER A 90 -11.67 3.23 -15.84
CA SER A 90 -12.65 2.49 -16.65
C SER A 90 -12.37 0.99 -16.79
N ASN A 91 -11.23 0.50 -16.28
CA ASN A 91 -10.89 -0.92 -16.44
C ASN A 91 -11.72 -1.85 -15.51
N SER A 92 -11.66 -3.16 -15.79
CA SER A 92 -12.48 -4.15 -15.07
C SER A 92 -12.10 -4.29 -13.60
N LEU A 93 -10.81 -4.12 -13.25
CA LEU A 93 -10.37 -4.16 -11.86
C LEU A 93 -10.94 -2.96 -11.08
N SER A 94 -10.85 -1.76 -11.64
CA SER A 94 -11.43 -0.54 -11.06
C SER A 94 -12.95 -0.67 -10.86
N ALA A 95 -13.67 -1.29 -11.80
CA ALA A 95 -15.09 -1.57 -11.61
C ALA A 95 -15.35 -2.50 -10.41
N PHE A 96 -14.61 -3.61 -10.32
CA PHE A 96 -14.69 -4.53 -9.19
C PHE A 96 -14.36 -3.85 -7.86
N LEU A 97 -13.34 -3.00 -7.83
CA LEU A 97 -12.93 -2.24 -6.64
C LEU A 97 -14.00 -1.25 -6.18
N ARG A 98 -14.66 -0.55 -7.12
CA ARG A 98 -15.83 0.28 -6.81
C ARG A 98 -16.98 -0.53 -6.21
N ASP A 99 -17.24 -1.73 -6.73
CA ASP A 99 -18.28 -2.60 -6.17
C ASP A 99 -17.95 -3.01 -4.72
N LYS A 100 -16.68 -3.30 -4.42
CA LYS A 100 -16.23 -3.56 -3.03
C LYS A 100 -16.37 -2.34 -2.14
N GLN A 101 -15.99 -1.16 -2.62
CA GLN A 101 -16.17 0.09 -1.89
C GLN A 101 -17.65 0.34 -1.57
N MET A 102 -18.54 0.26 -2.57
CA MET A 102 -19.98 0.48 -2.37
C MET A 102 -20.60 -0.55 -1.41
N ALA A 103 -20.22 -1.83 -1.52
CA ALA A 103 -20.72 -2.88 -0.66
C ALA A 103 -20.30 -2.72 0.82
N SER A 104 -19.23 -1.96 1.09
CA SER A 104 -18.74 -1.69 2.45
C SER A 104 -19.64 -0.75 3.26
N SER A 105 -20.69 -0.17 2.65
CA SER A 105 -21.61 0.76 3.32
C SER A 105 -20.91 1.97 3.97
N GLY A 106 -19.81 2.45 3.37
CA GLY A 106 -19.08 3.64 3.81
C GLY A 106 -17.87 3.37 4.72
N VAL A 107 -17.55 2.11 5.01
CA VAL A 107 -16.33 1.74 5.75
C VAL A 107 -15.09 1.89 4.87
N ILE A 108 -15.16 1.44 3.62
CA ILE A 108 -14.12 1.66 2.62
C ILE A 108 -14.39 3.00 1.93
N THR A 109 -13.41 3.88 1.99
CA THR A 109 -13.45 5.24 1.40
C THR A 109 -12.77 5.29 0.05
N GLU A 110 -11.74 4.46 -0.13
CA GLU A 110 -11.02 4.27 -1.38
C GLU A 110 -10.35 2.89 -1.36
N VAL A 111 -10.06 2.36 -2.54
CA VAL A 111 -9.18 1.23 -2.70
C VAL A 111 -8.45 1.30 -4.03
N PHE A 112 -7.16 0.99 -4.02
CA PHE A 112 -6.35 0.87 -5.22
C PHE A 112 -5.35 -0.26 -5.11
N VAL A 113 -5.09 -0.91 -6.25
CA VAL A 113 -4.14 -2.01 -6.40
C VAL A 113 -2.94 -1.48 -7.19
N MET A 114 -1.75 -1.86 -6.77
CA MET A 114 -0.46 -1.45 -7.32
C MET A 114 0.32 -2.67 -7.84
N ASP A 115 1.04 -2.47 -8.94
CA ASP A 115 1.90 -3.48 -9.55
C ASP A 115 3.27 -3.63 -8.84
N ALA A 116 4.15 -4.46 -9.39
CA ALA A 116 5.50 -4.73 -8.90
C ALA A 116 6.49 -3.55 -9.05
N LYS A 117 6.08 -2.45 -9.67
CA LYS A 117 6.79 -1.17 -9.74
C LYS A 117 6.09 -0.08 -8.93
N GLY A 118 4.95 -0.39 -8.32
CA GLY A 118 4.13 0.54 -7.56
C GLY A 118 3.20 1.40 -8.41
N LEU A 119 2.97 1.06 -9.69
CA LEU A 119 2.02 1.76 -10.54
C LEU A 119 0.60 1.25 -10.31
N ASN A 120 -0.39 2.15 -10.30
CA ASN A 120 -1.78 1.76 -10.04
C ASN A 120 -2.39 0.92 -11.17
N VAL A 121 -2.80 -0.32 -10.84
CA VAL A 121 -3.45 -1.29 -11.73
C VAL A 121 -4.94 -1.00 -11.90
N GLY A 122 -5.58 -0.63 -10.80
CA GLY A 122 -7.01 -0.33 -10.78
C GLY A 122 -7.36 0.33 -9.46
N GLN A 123 -8.34 1.22 -9.49
CA GLN A 123 -8.67 2.11 -8.39
C GLN A 123 -10.18 2.35 -8.33
N SER A 124 -10.70 2.51 -7.12
CA SER A 124 -12.10 2.85 -6.93
C SER A 124 -12.38 4.34 -7.07
N ASP A 125 -11.39 5.17 -6.75
CA ASP A 125 -11.39 6.62 -6.94
C ASP A 125 -10.01 7.10 -7.45
N VAL A 126 -9.90 8.35 -7.87
CA VAL A 126 -8.66 8.96 -8.36
C VAL A 126 -7.70 9.25 -7.21
N THR A 127 -6.47 8.76 -7.31
CA THR A 127 -5.36 9.13 -6.42
C THR A 127 -4.69 10.44 -6.85
N SER A 128 -3.96 11.08 -5.93
CA SER A 128 -3.11 12.25 -6.23
C SER A 128 -2.08 11.97 -7.33
N ASP A 129 -1.58 10.74 -7.36
CA ASP A 129 -0.48 10.30 -8.19
C ASP A 129 -0.61 8.83 -8.60
N TYR A 130 0.12 8.44 -9.64
CA TYR A 130 0.00 7.12 -10.25
C TYR A 130 1.03 6.14 -9.71
N TRP A 131 2.22 6.66 -9.38
CA TRP A 131 3.28 5.89 -8.77
C TRP A 131 3.17 5.98 -7.26
N GLN A 132 3.12 4.81 -6.63
CA GLN A 132 3.04 4.61 -5.18
C GLN A 132 4.24 3.77 -4.71
N GLY A 133 5.17 3.46 -5.60
CA GLY A 133 6.30 2.56 -5.31
C GLY A 133 7.32 3.18 -4.37
N ASP A 134 7.37 4.51 -4.28
CA ASP A 134 8.16 5.27 -3.31
C ASP A 134 7.46 5.43 -1.95
N GLU A 135 6.18 5.09 -1.86
CA GLU A 135 5.36 5.26 -0.66
C GLU A 135 5.52 4.10 0.34
N ALA A 136 5.37 4.41 1.63
CA ALA A 136 5.45 3.42 2.72
C ALA A 136 4.44 2.27 2.55
N LYS A 137 3.27 2.57 2.01
CA LYS A 137 2.18 1.63 1.73
C LYS A 137 2.61 0.47 0.83
N TRP A 138 3.49 0.73 -0.14
CA TRP A 138 4.04 -0.27 -1.05
C TRP A 138 5.35 -0.85 -0.50
N GLN A 139 6.25 0.01 0.01
CA GLN A 139 7.57 -0.39 0.50
C GLN A 139 7.50 -1.34 1.71
N LYS A 140 6.57 -1.10 2.64
CA LYS A 140 6.40 -1.94 3.84
C LYS A 140 5.56 -3.19 3.60
N THR A 141 5.00 -3.35 2.41
CA THR A 141 4.19 -4.52 2.04
C THR A 141 4.91 -5.34 0.98
N TYR A 142 4.62 -5.10 -0.30
CA TYR A 142 5.26 -5.79 -1.40
C TYR A 142 6.78 -5.56 -1.43
N GLY A 143 7.23 -4.32 -1.22
CA GLY A 143 8.66 -3.98 -1.19
C GLY A 143 9.44 -4.72 -0.08
N ALA A 144 8.76 -5.07 1.02
CA ALA A 144 9.33 -5.86 2.11
C ALA A 144 9.45 -7.36 1.78
N SER A 145 8.95 -7.79 0.61
CA SER A 145 8.93 -9.20 0.16
C SER A 145 8.24 -10.16 1.13
N ASP A 146 7.29 -9.66 1.92
CA ASP A 146 6.48 -10.46 2.84
C ASP A 146 5.07 -10.66 2.28
N ALA A 147 4.75 -11.92 1.97
CA ALA A 147 3.47 -12.36 1.44
C ALA A 147 2.28 -12.11 2.39
N ASN A 148 2.53 -11.94 3.68
CA ASN A 148 1.49 -11.71 4.69
C ASN A 148 1.54 -10.30 5.28
N ALA A 149 2.31 -9.39 4.69
CA ALA A 149 2.45 -8.04 5.21
C ALA A 149 1.09 -7.32 5.23
N ILE A 150 0.77 -6.75 6.39
CA ILE A 150 -0.32 -5.80 6.57
C ILE A 150 0.30 -4.57 7.25
N PHE A 151 0.33 -3.46 6.54
CA PHE A 151 0.77 -2.17 7.06
C PHE A 151 -0.47 -1.30 7.29
N VAL A 152 -0.65 -0.80 8.51
CA VAL A 152 -1.70 0.18 8.82
C VAL A 152 -1.00 1.48 9.14
N ASP A 153 -1.35 2.52 8.39
CA ASP A 153 -0.77 3.84 8.54
C ASP A 153 -1.37 4.58 9.75
N GLU A 154 -0.80 5.74 10.06
CA GLU A 154 -1.34 6.61 11.09
C GLU A 154 -2.80 7.01 10.77
N ALA A 155 -3.56 7.33 11.82
CA ALA A 155 -4.90 7.85 11.65
C ALA A 155 -4.81 9.35 11.35
N GLU A 156 -5.38 9.76 10.24
CA GLU A 156 -5.42 11.16 9.81
C GLU A 156 -6.85 11.68 9.81
N LYS A 157 -7.00 12.95 10.15
CA LYS A 157 -8.29 13.63 10.13
C LYS A 157 -8.36 14.51 8.90
N ASP A 158 -9.35 14.25 8.04
CA ASP A 158 -9.66 15.15 6.95
C ASP A 158 -10.31 16.42 7.52
N GLU A 159 -9.66 17.58 7.34
CA GLU A 159 -10.12 18.84 7.92
C GLU A 159 -11.43 19.35 7.29
N SER A 160 -11.77 18.90 6.07
CA SER A 160 -12.96 19.36 5.35
C SER A 160 -14.24 18.61 5.72
N THR A 161 -14.11 17.30 5.92
CA THR A 161 -15.21 16.37 6.26
C THR A 161 -15.22 16.02 7.74
N GLN A 162 -14.15 16.38 8.46
CA GLN A 162 -13.90 16.00 9.85
C GLN A 162 -13.86 14.48 10.07
N MET A 163 -13.72 13.70 8.99
CA MET A 163 -13.65 12.25 8.99
C MET A 163 -12.28 11.80 9.48
N LEU A 164 -12.25 10.82 10.37
CA LEU A 164 -11.02 10.15 10.77
C LEU A 164 -10.82 8.92 9.88
N GLN A 165 -9.71 8.86 9.18
CA GLN A 165 -9.37 7.81 8.22
C GLN A 165 -7.99 7.22 8.56
N SER A 166 -7.77 5.97 8.20
CA SER A 166 -6.44 5.38 8.13
C SER A 166 -6.35 4.54 6.87
N GLN A 167 -5.17 4.49 6.25
CA GLN A 167 -4.91 3.57 5.15
C GLN A 167 -4.36 2.25 5.68
N ALA A 168 -4.82 1.14 5.13
CA ALA A 168 -4.25 -0.17 5.34
C ALA A 168 -3.83 -0.78 4.02
N SER A 169 -2.61 -1.30 3.98
CA SER A 169 -2.01 -1.85 2.78
C SER A 169 -1.56 -3.27 3.00
N MET A 170 -1.72 -4.10 1.97
CA MET A 170 -1.43 -5.52 2.03
C MET A 170 -0.69 -5.98 0.77
N THR A 171 0.17 -6.98 0.93
CA THR A 171 0.77 -7.66 -0.20
C THR A 171 -0.29 -8.46 -0.96
N VAL A 172 -0.37 -8.25 -2.27
CA VAL A 172 -1.14 -9.11 -3.18
C VAL A 172 -0.26 -10.29 -3.57
N THR A 173 -0.78 -11.50 -3.40
CA THR A 173 -0.10 -12.74 -3.76
C THR A 173 -0.83 -13.45 -4.88
N ASP A 174 -0.08 -14.18 -5.70
CA ASP A 174 -0.66 -15.05 -6.70
C ASP A 174 -1.18 -16.37 -6.11
N GLU A 175 -1.68 -17.26 -6.98
CA GLU A 175 -2.24 -18.55 -6.59
C GLU A 175 -1.24 -19.45 -5.85
N GLY A 176 0.07 -19.26 -6.09
CA GLY A 176 1.15 -19.97 -5.42
C GLY A 176 1.64 -19.30 -4.12
N GLY A 177 1.08 -18.14 -3.77
CA GLY A 177 1.52 -17.34 -2.63
C GLY A 177 2.72 -16.43 -2.92
N ALA A 178 3.14 -16.30 -4.19
CA ALA A 178 4.22 -15.40 -4.54
C ALA A 178 3.71 -13.94 -4.52
N PRO A 179 4.42 -13.00 -3.86
CA PRO A 179 4.09 -11.57 -3.94
C PRO A 179 4.13 -11.08 -5.39
N ILE A 180 3.10 -10.34 -5.82
CA ILE A 180 3.00 -9.78 -7.18
C ILE A 180 2.69 -8.29 -7.21
N GLY A 181 2.31 -7.70 -6.09
CA GLY A 181 2.01 -6.28 -5.98
C GLY A 181 1.46 -5.97 -4.59
N ALA A 182 0.83 -4.81 -4.44
CA ALA A 182 0.22 -4.38 -3.19
C ALA A 182 -1.19 -3.84 -3.44
N VAL A 183 -1.99 -3.75 -2.39
CA VAL A 183 -3.27 -3.04 -2.38
C VAL A 183 -3.27 -2.08 -1.21
N THR A 184 -3.96 -0.96 -1.35
CA THR A 184 -4.23 -0.01 -0.26
C THR A 184 -5.72 0.24 -0.17
N VAL A 185 -6.23 0.27 1.05
CA VAL A 185 -7.63 0.53 1.37
C VAL A 185 -7.69 1.68 2.36
N GLY A 186 -8.40 2.73 2.02
CA GLY A 186 -8.77 3.78 2.96
C GLY A 186 -9.93 3.31 3.84
N VAL A 187 -9.77 3.38 5.15
CA VAL A 187 -10.75 2.92 6.15
C VAL A 187 -11.26 4.11 6.94
N ASN A 188 -12.58 4.35 6.87
CA ASN A 188 -13.26 5.34 7.69
C ASN A 188 -13.40 4.80 9.12
N LEU A 189 -12.61 5.35 10.05
CA LEU A 189 -12.57 4.91 11.43
C LEU A 189 -13.83 5.28 12.22
N ASN A 190 -14.64 6.21 11.72
CA ASN A 190 -15.93 6.54 12.33
C ASN A 190 -17.02 5.50 11.99
N SER A 191 -16.86 4.75 10.90
CA SER A 191 -17.84 3.76 10.42
C SER A 191 -17.41 2.31 10.65
N LEU A 192 -16.16 2.10 11.07
CA LEU A 192 -15.55 0.81 11.38
C LEU A 192 -16.11 0.20 12.67
#